data_AF-A0A832J5U9-F1
#
_entry.id   AF-A0A832J5U9-F1
#
_cell.length_a   1.000
_cell.length_b   1.000
_cell.length_c   1.000
_cell.angle_alpha   90.00
_cell.angle_beta   90.00
_cell.angle_gamma   90.00
#
_symmetry.space_group_name_H-M   'P 1'
#
loop_
_entity.id
_entity.type
_entity.pdbx_description
1 polymer ?
#
loop_
_entity_poly.entity_id
_entity_poly.type
_entity_poly.pdbx_seq_one_letter_code
_entity_poly.pdbx_strand_id
1 'polypeptide(L)'
;MLSCKHYGKCGGCQLQNLSYKEQLERKVEKVINLFKLEPEEVIPSPKIYYYRNRMDWVVGPEYKVGLKEKGKWWAYVDIEECLLQSEESNIIRNKF
;
A
#
# COMPACT_ATOMS: atom_id res chain seq x y z
N MET A 1 -1.01 -14.47 6.60
CA MET A 1 -1.16 -13.11 6.06
C MET A 1 0.20 -12.42 6.22
N LEU A 2 0.82 -11.92 5.13
CA LEU A 2 2.06 -11.16 5.29
C LEU A 2 1.72 -9.78 5.85
N SER A 3 2.38 -9.42 6.95
CA SER A 3 2.25 -8.12 7.60
C SER A 3 3.39 -7.23 7.16
N CYS A 4 3.09 -6.05 6.62
CA CYS A 4 4.11 -5.05 6.30
C CYS A 4 4.63 -4.43 7.59
N LYS A 5 5.93 -4.55 7.85
CA LYS A 5 6.59 -3.95 9.02
C LYS A 5 6.50 -2.42 9.09
N HIS A 6 6.26 -1.77 7.95
CA HIS A 6 6.14 -0.31 7.87
C HIS A 6 4.69 0.18 8.00
N TYR A 7 3.72 -0.72 8.19
CA TYR A 7 2.32 -0.35 8.31
C TYR A 7 2.06 0.61 9.48
N GLY A 8 1.12 1.53 9.32
CA GLY A 8 0.83 2.58 10.31
C GLY A 8 1.76 3.79 10.24
N LYS A 9 3.07 3.59 9.98
CA LYS A 9 4.03 4.69 9.78
C LYS A 9 4.13 5.14 8.31
N CYS A 10 4.29 4.20 7.38
CA CYS A 10 4.34 4.49 5.95
C CYS A 10 2.98 4.98 5.43
N GLY A 11 3.00 6.03 4.60
CA GLY A 11 1.79 6.61 4.02
C GLY A 11 1.17 5.83 2.85
N GLY A 12 1.80 4.73 2.39
CA GLY A 12 1.41 4.05 1.15
C GLY A 12 0.16 3.17 1.25
N CYS A 13 -0.19 2.66 2.44
CA CYS A 13 -1.29 1.70 2.63
C CYS A 13 -2.17 2.10 3.82
N GLN A 14 -3.49 2.00 3.65
CA GLN A 14 -4.46 2.38 4.69
C GLN A 14 -5.26 1.22 5.30
N LEU A 15 -5.31 0.07 4.63
CA LEU A 15 -6.18 -1.05 5.01
C LEU A 15 -5.41 -2.38 5.11
N GLN A 16 -4.08 -2.35 5.05
CA GLN A 16 -3.29 -3.58 4.94
C GLN A 16 -3.31 -4.45 6.22
N ASN A 17 -3.75 -3.89 7.36
CA ASN A 17 -3.98 -4.64 8.59
C ASN A 17 -5.27 -5.46 8.59
N LEU A 18 -6.12 -5.32 7.57
CA LEU A 18 -7.38 -6.06 7.44
C LEU A 18 -7.20 -7.20 6.45
N SER A 19 -7.88 -8.32 6.68
CA SER A 19 -7.94 -9.40 5.69
C SER A 19 -8.50 -8.87 4.37
N TYR A 20 -8.12 -9.49 3.25
CA TYR A 20 -8.58 -9.03 1.94
C TYR A 20 -10.12 -9.05 1.82
N LYS A 21 -10.77 -10.02 2.45
CA LYS A 21 -12.23 -10.09 2.56
C LYS A 21 -12.81 -8.84 3.26
N GLU A 22 -12.30 -8.49 4.44
CA GLU A 22 -12.73 -7.29 5.16
C GLU A 22 -12.44 -6.00 4.36
N GLN A 23 -11.35 -5.96 3.59
CA GLN A 23 -11.06 -4.83 2.71
C GLN A 23 -12.12 -4.66 1.61
N LEU A 24 -12.60 -5.76 1.02
CA LEU A 24 -13.66 -5.73 0.02
C LEU A 24 -14.99 -5.32 0.65
N GLU A 25 -15.37 -5.92 1.77
CA GLU A 25 -16.60 -5.61 2.51
C GLU A 25 -16.67 -4.13 2.88
N ARG A 26 -15.59 -3.56 3.46
CA ARG A 26 -15.55 -2.14 3.81
C ARG A 26 -15.63 -1.21 2.59
N LYS A 27 -15.09 -1.63 1.44
CA LYS A 27 -15.20 -0.84 0.20
C LYS A 27 -16.63 -0.83 -0.31
N VAL A 28 -17.30 -1.99 -0.32
CA VAL A 28 -18.71 -2.13 -0.71
C VAL A 28 -19.60 -1.31 0.22
N GLU A 29 -19.45 -1.46 1.54
CA GLU A 29 -20.20 -0.69 2.54
C GLU A 29 -20.01 0.82 2.33
N LYS A 30 -18.78 1.27 2.04
CA LYS A 30 -18.50 2.68 1.75
C LYS A 30 -19.22 3.17 0.49
N VAL A 31 -19.25 2.37 -0.58
CA VAL A 31 -19.98 2.70 -1.82
C VAL A 31 -21.48 2.80 -1.55
N ILE A 32 -22.08 1.80 -0.89
CA ILE A 32 -23.50 1.80 -0.52
C ILE A 32 -23.83 3.02 0.34
N ASN A 33 -23.01 3.34 1.34
CA ASN A 33 -23.28 4.46 2.24
C ASN A 33 -23.23 5.82 1.54
N LEU A 34 -22.30 6.01 0.59
CA LEU A 34 -22.13 7.25 -0.16
C LEU A 34 -23.16 7.43 -1.28
N PHE A 35 -23.45 6.37 -2.03
CA PHE A 35 -24.25 6.43 -3.26
C PHE A 35 -25.67 5.87 -3.10
N LYS A 36 -25.97 5.20 -1.97
CA LYS A 36 -27.24 4.50 -1.71
C LYS A 36 -27.57 3.44 -2.78
N LEU A 37 -26.53 2.82 -3.35
CA LEU A 37 -26.61 1.81 -4.39
C LEU A 37 -25.69 0.64 -4.06
N GLU A 38 -26.21 -0.58 -4.21
CA GLU A 38 -25.41 -1.80 -4.11
C GLU A 38 -24.71 -2.09 -5.45
N PRO A 39 -23.40 -2.40 -5.46
CA PRO A 39 -22.72 -2.80 -6.67
C PRO A 39 -23.23 -4.17 -7.13
N GLU A 40 -23.50 -4.31 -8.44
CA GLU A 40 -23.93 -5.58 -9.04
C GLU A 40 -22.87 -6.68 -8.90
N GLU A 41 -21.59 -6.31 -9.00
CA GLU A 41 -20.46 -7.22 -8.87
C GLU A 41 -19.26 -6.51 -8.23
N VAL A 42 -18.45 -7.29 -7.49
CA VAL A 42 -17.14 -6.86 -6.98
C VAL A 42 -16.08 -7.73 -7.62
N ILE A 43 -15.31 -7.16 -8.54
CA ILE A 43 -14.19 -7.85 -9.19
C ILE A 43 -12.95 -7.73 -8.27
N PRO A 44 -12.50 -8.81 -7.61
CA PRO A 44 -11.30 -8.77 -6.79
C PRO A 44 -10.04 -8.62 -7.67
N SER A 45 -8.99 -8.04 -7.10
CA SER A 45 -7.68 -8.04 -7.74
C SER A 45 -7.17 -9.47 -7.88
N PRO A 46 -6.62 -9.87 -9.04
CA PRO A 46 -6.04 -11.20 -9.21
C PRO A 46 -4.77 -11.41 -8.37
N LYS A 47 -4.12 -10.32 -7.95
CA LYS A 47 -2.96 -10.33 -7.05
C LYS A 47 -3.13 -9.26 -5.96
N ILE A 48 -3.00 -9.65 -4.70
CA ILE A 48 -3.19 -8.75 -3.55
C ILE A 48 -1.86 -8.27 -2.93
N TYR A 49 -0.75 -8.91 -3.33
CA TYR A 49 0.63 -8.53 -3.02
C TYR A 49 1.44 -8.42 -4.31
N TYR A 50 2.53 -7.65 -4.28
CA TYR A 50 3.49 -7.46 -5.37
C TYR A 50 2.85 -7.09 -6.73
N TYR A 51 1.70 -6.41 -6.70
CA TYR A 51 0.92 -6.13 -7.91
C TYR A 51 1.29 -4.80 -8.57
N ARG A 52 1.97 -3.88 -7.87
CA ARG A 52 2.38 -2.59 -8.45
C ARG A 52 3.62 -2.80 -9.32
N ASN A 53 3.54 -2.26 -10.53
CA ASN A 53 4.61 -2.24 -11.52
C ASN A 53 5.37 -0.89 -11.57
N ARG A 54 4.86 0.13 -10.87
CA ARG A 54 5.44 1.47 -10.81
C ARG A 54 5.32 2.03 -9.39
N MET A 55 6.37 2.69 -8.94
CA MET A 55 6.41 3.43 -7.68
C MET A 55 7.18 4.74 -7.88
N ASP A 56 6.63 5.83 -7.37
CA ASP A 56 7.37 7.08 -7.23
C ASP A 56 8.04 7.07 -5.85
N TRP A 57 9.27 6.57 -5.81
CA TRP A 57 10.04 6.49 -4.56
C TRP A 57 10.52 7.88 -4.10
N VAL A 58 10.61 8.07 -2.79
CA VAL A 58 11.21 9.26 -2.18
C VAL A 58 12.66 8.95 -1.84
N VAL A 59 13.60 9.82 -2.20
CA VAL A 59 14.99 9.74 -1.73
C VAL A 59 15.11 10.57 -0.46
N GLY A 60 15.47 9.91 0.64
CA GLY A 60 15.62 10.50 1.97
C GLY A 60 17.08 10.80 2.34
N PRO A 61 17.34 11.11 3.62
CA PRO A 61 18.68 11.26 4.16
C PRO A 61 19.55 10.03 3.88
N GLU A 62 20.86 10.25 3.75
CA GLU A 62 21.84 9.19 3.45
C GLU A 62 21.50 8.40 2.16
N TYR A 63 20.80 9.04 1.21
CA TYR A 63 20.33 8.45 -0.06
C TYR A 63 19.40 7.25 0.07
N LYS A 64 18.91 6.97 1.28
CA LYS A 64 17.96 5.89 1.51
C LYS A 64 16.71 6.13 0.68
N VAL A 65 16.28 5.09 -0.03
CA VAL A 65 15.07 5.13 -0.84
C VAL A 65 13.90 4.76 0.06
N GLY A 66 12.77 5.44 -0.02
CA GLY A 66 11.67 5.29 0.94
C GLY A 66 10.34 5.82 0.43
N LEU A 67 9.42 6.07 1.37
CA LEU A 67 8.15 6.75 1.13
C LEU A 67 7.91 7.83 2.20
N LYS A 68 6.88 8.64 2.01
CA LYS A 68 6.48 9.63 3.03
C LYS A 68 5.80 8.96 4.23
N GLU A 69 6.00 9.56 5.40
CA GLU A 69 5.22 9.20 6.59
C GLU A 69 3.74 9.54 6.39
N LYS A 70 2.86 8.72 6.97
CA LYS A 70 1.42 8.93 6.91
C LYS A 70 1.05 10.30 7.51
N GLY A 71 0.40 11.14 6.71
CA GLY A 71 -0.06 12.47 7.13
C GLY A 71 1.03 13.54 7.25
N LYS A 72 2.28 13.25 6.85
CA LYS A 72 3.39 14.20 6.93
C LYS A 72 4.14 14.28 5.60
N TRP A 73 3.90 15.34 4.83
CA TRP A 73 4.54 15.54 3.53
C TRP A 73 6.06 15.80 3.66
N TRP A 74 6.51 16.37 4.79
CA TRP A 74 7.91 16.69 5.06
C TRP A 74 8.71 15.51 5.63
N ALA A 75 8.07 14.46 6.13
CA ALA A 75 8.74 13.36 6.83
C ALA A 75 8.95 12.13 5.94
N TYR A 76 9.93 11.31 6.30
CA TYR A 76 10.46 10.20 5.51
C TYR A 76 10.40 8.88 6.29
N VAL A 77 10.08 7.80 5.58
CA VAL A 77 10.15 6.42 6.08
C VAL A 77 11.07 5.62 5.18
N ASP A 78 12.10 5.04 5.79
CA ASP A 78 12.92 4.02 5.15
C ASP A 78 12.11 2.74 4.98
N ILE A 79 12.06 2.22 3.75
CA ILE A 79 11.23 1.07 3.38
C ILE A 79 12.14 -0.06 2.93
N GLU A 80 12.39 -1.05 3.78
CA GLU A 80 13.24 -2.17 3.39
C GLU A 80 12.52 -3.12 2.42
N GLU A 81 11.19 -3.22 2.54
CA GLU A 81 10.34 -4.01 1.65
C GLU A 81 8.94 -3.40 1.54
N CYS A 82 8.42 -3.30 0.32
CA CYS A 82 7.01 -3.00 0.08
C CYS A 82 6.30 -4.23 -0.52
N LEU A 83 5.46 -4.89 0.27
CA LEU A 83 4.67 -6.06 -0.14
C LEU A 83 3.66 -5.79 -1.28
N LEU A 84 3.51 -4.55 -1.71
CA LEU A 84 2.64 -4.19 -2.84
C LEU A 84 3.42 -3.90 -4.12
N GLN A 85 4.71 -3.58 -4.01
CA GLN A 85 5.58 -3.27 -5.14
C GLN A 85 6.28 -4.52 -5.63
N SER A 86 6.52 -4.66 -6.93
CA SER A 86 7.19 -5.85 -7.48
C SER A 86 8.50 -6.19 -6.75
N GLU A 87 8.81 -7.48 -6.70
CA GLU A 87 10.03 -7.98 -6.05
C GLU A 87 11.28 -7.37 -6.67
N GLU A 88 11.31 -7.20 -8.00
CA GLU A 88 12.43 -6.58 -8.72
C GLU A 88 12.66 -5.15 -8.28
N SER A 89 11.60 -4.38 -8.05
CA SER A 89 11.75 -3.00 -7.56
C SER A 89 12.16 -2.95 -6.09
N ASN A 90 11.77 -3.92 -5.26
CA ASN A 90 12.31 -4.05 -3.90
C ASN A 90 13.81 -4.42 -3.93
N ILE A 91 14.24 -5.25 -4.88
CA ILE A 91 15.67 -5.58 -5.08
C ILE A 91 16.46 -4.35 -5.54
N ILE A 92 15.95 -3.61 -6.54
CA ILE A 92 16.66 -2.45 -7.11
C ILE A 92 16.80 -1.32 -6.08
N ARG A 93 15.75 -1.02 -5.29
CA ARG A 93 15.81 0.08 -4.31
C ARG A 93 16.87 -0.16 -3.23
N ASN A 94 17.13 -1.41 -2.86
CA ASN A 94 18.07 -1.80 -1.81
C ASN A 94 19.54 -1.79 -2.30
N LYS A 95 19.78 -1.39 -3.55
CA LYS A 95 21.12 -1.17 -4.12
C LYS A 95 21.63 0.25 -3.91
N PHE A 96 20.79 1.16 -3.42
CA PHE A 96 21.11 2.55 -3.10
C PHE A 96 21.11 2.71 -1.58
#